data_AF-A0AAW4CCI8-F1
#
_entry.id   AF-A0AAW4CCI8-F1
#
_cell.length_a   1.000
_cell.length_b   1.000
_cell.length_c   1.000
_cell.angle_alpha   90.00
_cell.angle_beta   90.00
_cell.angle_gamma   90.00
#
_symmetry.space_group_name_H-M   'P 1'
#
loop_
_entity.id
_entity.type
_entity.pdbx_description
1 polymer ?
#
loop_
_entity_poly.entity_id
_entity_poly.type
_entity_poly.pdbx_seq_one_letter_code
_entity_poly.pdbx_strand_id
1 'polypeptide(L)'
;MAKSISVLPEQEQQYLTITGKTSITLAFFLLAELLSTVMNETNSVIYWLVDLIVFASFIYFLVLGTKSIKFAKHISNLGFWTYKFNDEYVDYVSSFSLRATCHIMVMGGAFLAYCGDSKWFVELITPLGLTDALQVLLCLAAATHGALILWKLRKEELYE
;
A
#
# COMPACT_ATOMS: atom_id res chain seq x y z
N MET A 1 -12.80 27.60 -20.48
CA MET A 1 -11.55 26.98 -20.97
C MET A 1 -10.71 26.70 -19.74
N ALA A 2 -10.66 25.44 -19.29
CA ALA A 2 -9.87 25.09 -18.11
C ALA A 2 -8.41 25.39 -18.44
N LYS A 3 -7.76 26.22 -17.63
CA LYS A 3 -6.32 26.47 -17.70
C LYS A 3 -5.67 25.10 -17.58
N SER A 4 -5.12 24.54 -18.66
CA SER A 4 -4.33 23.33 -18.56
C SER A 4 -3.13 23.70 -17.71
N ILE A 5 -3.17 23.30 -16.44
CA ILE A 5 -1.97 23.26 -15.63
C ILE A 5 -1.04 22.38 -16.44
N SER A 6 0.05 22.94 -16.97
CA SER A 6 1.11 22.14 -17.56
C SER A 6 1.72 21.36 -16.41
N VAL A 7 1.12 20.20 -16.12
CA VAL A 7 1.60 19.31 -15.07
C VAL A 7 2.97 18.83 -15.53
N LEU A 8 3.98 19.11 -14.72
CA LEU A 8 5.34 18.66 -15.01
C LEU A 8 5.44 17.16 -14.73
N PRO A 9 6.08 16.35 -15.60
CA PRO A 9 6.29 14.92 -15.37
C PRO A 9 6.92 14.63 -13.99
N GLU A 10 7.87 15.46 -13.57
CA GLU A 10 8.50 15.38 -12.25
C GLU A 10 7.51 15.46 -11.08
N GLN A 11 6.41 16.23 -11.23
CA GLN A 11 5.38 16.34 -10.18
C GLN A 11 4.55 15.06 -10.09
N GLU A 12 4.25 14.42 -11.22
CA GLU A 12 3.52 13.15 -11.26
C GLU A 12 4.39 12.01 -10.71
N GLN A 13 5.69 11.99 -11.05
CA GLN A 13 6.67 11.05 -10.51
C GLN A 13 6.85 11.21 -8.99
N GLN A 14 6.97 12.45 -8.49
CA GLN A 14 7.06 12.72 -7.06
C GLN A 14 5.79 12.30 -6.31
N TYR A 15 4.62 12.59 -6.87
CA TYR A 15 3.36 12.16 -6.31
C TYR A 15 3.28 10.64 -6.24
N LEU A 16 3.57 9.95 -7.34
CA LEU A 16 3.52 8.49 -7.40
C LEU A 16 4.57 7.87 -6.45
N THR A 17 5.74 8.46 -6.31
CA THR A 17 6.76 8.05 -5.32
C THR A 17 6.24 8.16 -3.89
N ILE A 18 5.57 9.26 -3.54
CA ILE A 18 4.95 9.43 -2.22
C ILE A 18 3.85 8.39 -2.00
N THR A 19 3.03 8.11 -3.01
CA THR A 19 2.03 7.03 -2.96
C THR A 19 2.69 5.68 -2.72
N GLY A 20 3.76 5.37 -3.45
CA GLY A 20 4.51 4.12 -3.26
C GLY A 20 5.05 3.98 -1.84
N LYS A 21 5.65 5.04 -1.29
CA LYS A 21 6.10 5.09 0.12
C LYS A 21 4.94 4.91 1.09
N THR A 22 3.81 5.58 0.86
CA THR A 22 2.61 5.49 1.68
C THR A 22 2.08 4.06 1.73
N SER A 23 2.06 3.39 0.57
CA SER A 23 1.63 2.01 0.45
C SER A 23 2.55 1.03 1.19
N ILE A 24 3.88 1.22 1.11
CA ILE A 24 4.84 0.43 1.90
C ILE A 24 4.66 0.68 3.40
N THR A 25 4.47 1.94 3.82
CA THR A 25 4.20 2.27 5.23
C THR A 25 2.94 1.60 5.73
N LEU A 26 1.87 1.60 4.93
CA LEU A 26 0.63 0.90 5.27
C LEU A 26 0.87 -0.61 5.41
N ALA A 27 1.64 -1.22 4.51
CA ALA A 27 1.98 -2.64 4.64
C ALA A 27 2.76 -2.95 5.92
N PHE A 28 3.74 -2.12 6.29
CA PHE A 28 4.46 -2.27 7.55
C PHE A 28 3.55 -2.11 8.78
N PHE A 29 2.64 -1.13 8.75
CA PHE A 29 1.65 -0.93 9.80
C PHE A 29 0.78 -2.18 9.99
N LEU A 30 0.19 -2.69 8.90
CA LEU A 30 -0.67 -3.88 8.93
C LEU A 30 0.11 -5.14 9.39
N LEU A 31 1.36 -5.28 8.98
CA LEU A 31 2.21 -6.39 9.41
C LEU A 31 2.55 -6.32 10.90
N ALA A 32 2.88 -5.13 11.40
CA ALA A 32 3.19 -4.93 12.81
C ALA A 32 1.96 -5.12 13.71
N GLU A 33 0.79 -4.65 13.27
CA GLU A 33 -0.49 -4.89 13.94
C GLU A 33 -0.81 -6.39 14.03
N LEU A 34 -0.66 -7.12 12.92
CA LEU A 34 -0.84 -8.57 12.90
C LEU A 34 0.12 -9.28 13.86
N LEU A 35 1.39 -8.85 13.89
CA LEU A 35 2.38 -9.42 14.80
C LEU A 35 1.99 -9.17 16.27
N SER A 36 1.47 -7.98 16.59
CA SER A 36 0.96 -7.66 17.93
C SER A 36 -0.19 -8.60 18.34
N THR A 37 -1.12 -8.90 17.43
CA THR A 37 -2.24 -9.84 17.68
C THR A 37 -1.78 -11.28 17.96
N VAL A 38 -0.68 -11.74 17.33
CA VAL A 38 -0.16 -13.10 17.53
C VAL A 38 0.69 -13.22 18.81
N MET A 39 1.20 -12.11 19.32
CA MET A 39 2.07 -12.11 20.50
C MET A 39 1.26 -12.29 21.79
N ASN A 40 1.38 -13.48 22.40
CA ASN A 40 0.72 -13.79 23.67
C ASN A 40 1.35 -13.11 24.91
N GLU A 41 2.59 -12.63 24.84
CA GLU A 41 3.32 -12.09 25.98
C GLU A 41 3.48 -10.57 25.90
N THR A 42 2.50 -9.85 26.46
CA THR A 42 2.42 -8.38 26.44
C THR A 42 3.47 -7.67 27.30
N ASN A 43 4.10 -8.38 28.24
CA ASN A 43 5.18 -7.85 29.08
C ASN A 43 6.58 -8.03 28.47
N SER A 44 6.68 -8.54 27.24
CA SER A 44 7.95 -8.73 26.55
C SER A 44 8.46 -7.42 25.95
N VAL A 45 9.78 -7.19 25.98
CA VAL A 45 10.44 -6.07 25.28
C VAL A 45 10.10 -6.07 23.79
N ILE A 46 9.89 -7.25 23.20
CA ILE A 46 9.53 -7.40 21.79
C ILE A 46 8.14 -6.81 21.53
N TYR A 47 7.18 -7.01 22.45
CA TYR A 47 5.82 -6.48 22.31
C TYR A 47 5.82 -4.94 22.32
N TRP A 48 6.57 -4.35 23.25
CA TRP A 48 6.77 -2.90 23.32
C TRP A 48 7.41 -2.32 22.05
N LEU A 49 8.38 -3.03 21.45
CA LEU A 49 8.99 -2.62 20.19
C LEU A 49 7.98 -2.65 19.04
N VAL A 50 7.13 -3.68 18.97
CA VAL A 50 6.08 -3.79 17.95
C VAL A 50 5.07 -2.65 18.10
N ASP A 51 4.59 -2.36 19.31
CA ASP A 51 3.66 -1.24 19.56
C ASP A 51 4.27 0.11 19.16
N LEU A 52 5.57 0.31 19.44
CA LEU A 52 6.28 1.51 19.00
C LEU A 52 6.39 1.60 17.47
N ILE A 53 6.60 0.48 16.78
CA ILE A 53 6.61 0.43 15.32
C ILE A 53 5.22 0.74 14.75
N VAL A 54 4.15 0.19 15.34
CA VAL A 54 2.77 0.48 14.94
C VAL A 54 2.50 1.98 15.08
N PHE A 55 2.83 2.56 16.23
CA PHE A 55 2.65 3.99 16.48
C PHE A 55 3.46 4.86 15.51
N ALA A 56 4.74 4.56 15.33
CA ALA A 56 5.61 5.30 14.42
C ALA A 56 5.13 5.20 12.96
N SER A 57 4.69 4.01 12.53
CA SER A 57 4.16 3.78 11.18
C SER A 57 2.87 4.55 10.95
N PHE A 58 1.98 4.60 11.96
CA PHE A 58 0.76 5.38 11.90
C PHE A 58 1.03 6.88 11.73
N ILE A 59 1.94 7.44 12.54
CA ILE A 59 2.35 8.84 12.40
C ILE A 59 2.98 9.11 11.04
N TYR A 60 3.86 8.23 10.57
CA TYR A 60 4.50 8.37 9.27
C TYR A 60 3.49 8.30 8.11
N PHE A 61 2.50 7.41 8.21
CA PHE A 61 1.40 7.32 7.26
C PHE A 61 0.59 8.62 7.18
N LEU A 62 0.25 9.24 8.32
CA LEU A 62 -0.42 10.54 8.35
C LEU A 62 0.43 11.65 7.71
N VAL A 63 1.73 11.68 7.98
CA VAL A 63 2.65 12.64 7.38
C VAL A 63 2.70 12.48 5.86
N LEU A 64 2.79 11.25 5.36
CA LEU A 64 2.77 11.01 3.90
C LEU A 64 1.42 11.31 3.27
N GLY A 65 0.31 10.98 3.93
CA GLY A 65 -1.04 11.34 3.49
C GLY A 65 -1.23 12.84 3.35
N THR A 66 -0.79 13.63 4.35
CA THR A 66 -0.84 15.09 4.27
C THR A 66 0.05 15.66 3.15
N LYS A 67 1.21 15.04 2.89
CA LYS A 67 2.05 15.41 1.73
C LYS A 67 1.35 15.09 0.41
N SER A 68 0.73 13.92 0.29
CA SER A 68 -0.01 13.49 -0.89
C SER A 68 -1.16 14.45 -1.22
N ILE A 69 -1.94 14.87 -0.22
CA ILE A 69 -3.06 15.82 -0.42
C ILE A 69 -2.58 17.16 -0.99
N LYS A 70 -1.36 17.62 -0.66
CA LYS A 70 -0.82 18.87 -1.22
C LYS A 70 -0.66 18.80 -2.74
N PHE A 71 -0.43 17.62 -3.31
CA PHE A 71 -0.35 17.43 -4.76
C PHE A 71 -1.68 17.58 -5.47
N ALA A 72 -2.83 17.52 -4.79
CA ALA A 72 -4.15 17.72 -5.42
C ALA A 72 -4.28 19.07 -6.17
N LYS A 73 -3.46 20.07 -5.83
CA LYS A 73 -3.40 21.37 -6.53
C LYS A 73 -2.39 21.41 -7.69
N HIS A 74 -1.53 20.41 -7.80
CA HIS A 74 -0.38 20.37 -8.71
C HIS A 74 -0.49 19.29 -9.80
N ILE A 75 -1.35 18.29 -9.61
CA ILE A 75 -1.67 17.27 -10.62
C ILE A 75 -3.12 17.38 -11.06
N SER A 76 -3.47 16.68 -12.15
CA SER A 76 -4.86 16.63 -12.60
C SER A 76 -5.73 15.91 -11.55
N ASN A 77 -7.01 16.33 -11.40
CA ASN A 77 -7.96 15.64 -10.52
C ASN A 77 -8.10 14.15 -10.90
N LEU A 78 -8.00 13.84 -12.20
CA LEU A 78 -8.05 12.47 -12.69
C LEU A 78 -6.83 11.68 -12.20
N GLY A 79 -5.62 12.23 -12.31
CA GLY A 79 -4.40 11.62 -11.79
C GLY A 79 -4.42 11.45 -10.28
N PHE A 80 -4.93 12.43 -9.54
CA PHE A 80 -5.03 12.35 -8.08
C PHE A 80 -5.96 11.23 -7.60
N TRP A 81 -7.12 11.04 -8.23
CA TRP A 81 -8.12 10.07 -7.76
C TRP A 81 -7.99 8.69 -8.41
N THR A 82 -7.59 8.64 -9.67
CA THR A 82 -7.61 7.41 -10.48
C THR A 82 -6.23 6.92 -10.87
N TYR A 83 -5.17 7.64 -10.47
CA TYR A 83 -3.78 7.36 -10.86
C TYR A 83 -3.55 7.33 -12.38
N LYS A 84 -4.38 8.08 -13.12
CA LYS A 84 -4.22 8.26 -14.56
C LYS A 84 -3.46 9.56 -14.84
N PHE A 85 -2.22 9.42 -15.30
CA PHE A 85 -1.26 10.52 -15.42
C PHE A 85 -1.11 11.01 -16.86
N ASN A 86 -0.53 12.20 -17.04
CA ASN A 86 -0.25 12.74 -18.37
C ASN A 86 1.08 12.20 -18.91
N ASP A 87 2.05 11.98 -18.03
CA ASP A 87 3.30 11.30 -18.35
C ASP A 87 3.07 9.81 -18.63
N GLU A 88 3.55 9.33 -19.77
CA GLU A 88 3.30 7.97 -20.26
C GLU A 88 3.97 6.91 -19.37
N TYR A 89 5.18 7.18 -18.86
CA TYR A 89 5.88 6.22 -18.01
C TYR A 89 5.24 6.16 -16.62
N VAL A 90 4.93 7.31 -16.02
CA VAL A 90 4.26 7.37 -14.72
C VAL A 90 2.88 6.69 -14.79
N ASP A 91 2.11 6.89 -15.87
CA ASP A 91 0.82 6.21 -16.11
C ASP A 91 0.98 4.69 -16.28
N TYR A 92 2.03 4.25 -16.98
CA TYR A 92 2.35 2.83 -17.10
C TYR A 92 2.68 2.20 -15.73
N VAL A 93 3.53 2.86 -14.93
CA VAL A 93 3.94 2.35 -13.61
C VAL A 93 2.73 2.28 -12.66
N SER A 94 1.90 3.31 -12.63
CA SER A 94 0.70 3.33 -11.80
C SER A 94 -0.27 2.22 -12.21
N SER A 95 -0.57 2.08 -13.50
CA SER A 95 -1.46 1.07 -14.05
C SER A 95 -0.96 -0.35 -13.81
N PHE A 96 0.36 -0.58 -13.95
CA PHE A 96 0.98 -1.87 -13.69
C PHE A 96 0.84 -2.26 -12.21
N SER A 97 1.15 -1.32 -11.31
CA SER A 97 1.03 -1.56 -9.86
C SER A 97 -0.42 -1.83 -9.45
N LEU A 98 -1.39 -1.05 -9.94
CA LEU A 98 -2.81 -1.23 -9.66
C LEU A 98 -3.34 -2.57 -10.16
N ARG A 99 -2.89 -3.00 -11.35
CA ARG A 99 -3.26 -4.31 -11.90
C ARG A 99 -2.76 -5.44 -11.01
N ALA A 100 -1.50 -5.40 -10.57
CA ALA A 100 -0.96 -6.42 -9.67
C ALA A 100 -1.73 -6.47 -8.34
N THR A 101 -1.97 -5.32 -7.72
CA THR A 101 -2.77 -5.19 -6.49
C THR A 101 -4.18 -5.75 -6.65
N CYS A 102 -4.85 -5.41 -7.76
CA CYS A 102 -6.18 -5.92 -8.07
C CYS A 102 -6.20 -7.45 -8.18
N HIS A 103 -5.22 -8.06 -8.87
CA HIS A 103 -5.16 -9.52 -8.98
C HIS A 103 -4.94 -10.18 -7.62
N ILE A 104 -4.08 -9.62 -6.76
CA ILE A 104 -3.89 -10.11 -5.40
C ILE A 104 -5.22 -10.09 -4.65
N MET A 105 -5.90 -8.94 -4.63
CA MET A 105 -7.16 -8.78 -3.90
C MET A 105 -8.27 -9.68 -4.45
N VAL A 106 -8.42 -9.80 -5.77
CA VAL A 106 -9.45 -10.63 -6.40
C VAL A 106 -9.19 -12.11 -6.13
N MET A 107 -7.97 -12.59 -6.38
CA MET A 107 -7.64 -14.01 -6.22
C MET A 107 -7.65 -14.41 -4.74
N GLY A 108 -7.04 -13.61 -3.88
CA GLY A 108 -7.05 -13.85 -2.43
C GLY A 108 -8.45 -13.72 -1.85
N GLY A 109 -9.23 -12.73 -2.27
CA GLY A 109 -10.61 -12.55 -1.84
C GLY A 109 -11.51 -13.71 -2.27
N ALA A 110 -11.38 -14.19 -3.51
CA ALA A 110 -12.09 -15.37 -3.98
C ALA A 110 -11.72 -16.63 -3.19
N PHE A 111 -10.42 -16.80 -2.89
CA PHE A 111 -9.95 -17.89 -2.06
C PHE A 111 -10.54 -17.83 -0.64
N LEU A 112 -10.52 -16.65 0.00
CA LEU A 112 -11.11 -16.46 1.32
C LEU A 112 -12.63 -16.64 1.30
N ALA A 113 -13.32 -16.20 0.25
CA ALA A 113 -14.77 -16.39 0.11
C ALA A 113 -15.16 -17.87 -0.06
N TYR A 114 -14.32 -18.66 -0.73
CA TYR A 114 -14.57 -20.08 -0.96
C TYR A 114 -14.15 -20.96 0.24
N CYS A 115 -12.99 -20.69 0.81
CA CYS A 115 -12.39 -21.51 1.86
C CYS A 115 -12.70 -21.01 3.29
N GLY A 116 -13.14 -19.76 3.45
CA GLY A 116 -13.15 -19.05 4.73
C GLY A 116 -13.94 -19.73 5.84
N ASP A 117 -15.07 -20.34 5.49
CA ASP A 117 -15.94 -21.05 6.43
C ASP A 117 -15.61 -22.55 6.54
N SER A 118 -14.64 -23.03 5.76
CA SER A 118 -14.27 -24.44 5.80
C SER A 118 -13.49 -24.76 7.06
N LYS A 119 -13.86 -25.86 7.74
CA LYS A 119 -13.21 -26.30 8.98
C LYS A 119 -11.70 -26.46 8.82
N TRP A 120 -11.25 -27.03 7.71
CA TRP A 120 -9.81 -27.19 7.41
C TRP A 120 -9.09 -25.84 7.35
N PHE A 121 -9.69 -24.81 6.73
CA PHE A 121 -9.06 -23.51 6.61
C PHE A 121 -9.02 -22.76 7.95
N VAL A 122 -10.11 -22.80 8.71
CA VAL A 122 -10.17 -22.21 10.06
C VAL A 122 -9.12 -22.84 10.98
N GLU A 123 -8.97 -24.16 10.93
CA GLU A 123 -7.92 -24.89 11.67
C GLU A 123 -6.51 -24.50 11.20
N LEU A 124 -6.33 -24.25 9.90
CA LEU A 124 -5.03 -23.85 9.33
C LEU A 124 -4.59 -22.45 9.80
N ILE A 125 -5.52 -21.49 9.89
CA ILE A 125 -5.18 -20.12 10.26
C ILE A 125 -5.13 -19.90 11.77
N THR A 126 -5.71 -20.80 12.57
CA THR A 126 -5.69 -20.71 14.05
C THR A 126 -4.25 -20.51 14.57
N PRO A 127 -4.01 -19.54 15.46
CA PRO A 127 -4.97 -18.73 16.22
C PRO A 127 -5.53 -17.49 15.51
N LEU A 128 -5.13 -17.22 14.27
CA LEU A 128 -5.63 -16.08 13.48
C LEU A 128 -7.08 -16.30 13.02
N GLY A 129 -7.83 -15.21 12.90
CA GLY A 129 -9.17 -15.18 12.35
C GLY A 129 -9.23 -14.78 10.87
N LEU A 130 -10.43 -14.81 10.30
CA LEU A 130 -10.67 -14.39 8.91
C LEU A 130 -10.30 -12.92 8.66
N THR A 131 -10.53 -12.05 9.65
CA THR A 131 -10.14 -10.63 9.59
C THR A 131 -8.63 -10.48 9.45
N ASP A 132 -7.85 -11.30 10.19
CA ASP A 132 -6.39 -11.30 10.12
C ASP A 132 -5.92 -11.79 8.75
N ALA A 133 -6.58 -12.82 8.19
CA ALA A 133 -6.29 -13.29 6.83
C ALA A 133 -6.58 -12.22 5.76
N LEU A 134 -7.65 -11.43 5.92
CA LEU A 134 -7.95 -10.29 5.07
C LEU A 134 -6.90 -9.17 5.24
N GLN A 135 -6.44 -8.94 6.47
CA GLN A 135 -5.36 -7.98 6.76
C GLN A 135 -4.04 -8.42 6.12
N VAL A 136 -3.70 -9.71 6.15
CA VAL A 136 -2.55 -10.27 5.41
C VAL A 136 -2.69 -10.01 3.91
N LEU A 137 -3.89 -10.22 3.35
CA LEU A 137 -4.15 -9.97 1.94
C LEU A 137 -3.97 -8.48 1.57
N LEU A 138 -4.52 -7.57 2.39
CA LEU A 138 -4.34 -6.13 2.24
C LEU A 138 -2.87 -5.72 2.37
N CYS A 139 -2.14 -6.31 3.33
CA CYS A 139 -0.72 -6.09 3.52
C CYS A 139 0.07 -6.49 2.27
N LEU A 140 -0.19 -7.68 1.71
CA LEU A 140 0.47 -8.15 0.48
C LEU A 140 0.17 -7.25 -0.72
N ALA A 141 -1.09 -6.82 -0.86
CA ALA A 141 -1.53 -5.92 -1.91
C ALA A 141 -0.85 -4.54 -1.80
N ALA A 142 -0.81 -3.96 -0.60
CA ALA A 142 -0.15 -2.67 -0.33
C ALA A 142 1.37 -2.76 -0.51
N ALA A 143 2.00 -3.83 -0.04
CA ALA A 143 3.43 -4.07 -0.23
C ALA A 143 3.78 -4.17 -1.73
N THR A 144 3.00 -4.93 -2.48
CA THR A 144 3.20 -5.10 -3.93
C THR A 144 3.00 -3.78 -4.67
N HIS A 145 1.93 -3.04 -4.37
CA HIS A 145 1.67 -1.73 -4.97
C HIS A 145 2.86 -0.77 -4.78
N GLY A 146 3.31 -0.62 -3.53
CA GLY A 146 4.39 0.28 -3.20
C GLY A 146 5.74 -0.16 -3.76
N ALA A 147 6.06 -1.46 -3.68
CA ALA A 147 7.32 -2.01 -4.17
C ALA A 147 7.45 -1.86 -5.69
N LEU A 148 6.38 -2.14 -6.44
CA LEU A 148 6.40 -2.01 -7.90
C LEU A 148 6.59 -0.57 -8.35
N ILE A 149 5.91 0.39 -7.70
CA ILE A 149 6.09 1.82 -7.97
C ILE A 149 7.54 2.22 -7.71
N LEU A 150 8.05 1.99 -6.50
CA LEU A 150 9.38 2.45 -6.11
C LEU A 150 10.49 1.78 -6.91
N TRP A 151 10.32 0.51 -7.26
CA TRP A 151 11.30 -0.20 -8.09
C TRP A 151 11.33 0.32 -9.52
N LYS A 152 10.17 0.52 -10.15
CA LYS A 152 10.09 1.01 -11.52
C LYS A 152 10.60 2.44 -11.65
N LEU A 153 10.18 3.35 -10.77
CA LEU A 153 10.65 4.74 -10.80
C LEU A 153 12.17 4.82 -10.54
N ARG A 154 12.70 4.05 -9.58
CA ARG A 154 14.16 3.99 -9.36
C ARG A 154 14.92 3.41 -10.56
N LYS A 155 14.31 2.46 -11.30
CA LYS A 155 14.94 1.91 -12.50
C LYS A 155 15.02 2.96 -13.60
N GLU A 156 14.08 3.88 -13.71
CA GLU A 156 14.17 4.97 -14.69
C GLU A 156 15.33 5.92 -14.34
N GLU A 157 15.40 6.36 -13.08
CA GLU A 157 16.47 7.26 -12.58
C GLU A 157 17.91 6.72 -12.75
N LEU A 158 18.08 5.41 -12.91
CA LEU A 158 19.39 4.76 -13.05
C LEU A 158 19.81 4.52 -14.50
N TYR A 159 18.89 4.60 -15.46
CA TYR A 159 19.12 4.27 -16.86
C TYR A 159 18.92 5.47 -17.81
N GLU A 160 18.48 6.61 -17.28
CA GLU A 160 18.64 7.95 -17.88
C GLU A 160 19.90 8.64 -17.36
#